data_AF-A0A924S5Z5-F1
#
_entry.id   AF-A0A924S5Z5-F1
#
_cell.length_a   1.000
_cell.length_b   1.000
_cell.length_c   1.000
_cell.angle_alpha   90.00
_cell.angle_beta   90.00
_cell.angle_gamma   90.00
#
_symmetry.space_group_name_H-M   'P 1'
#
loop_
_entity.id
_entity.type
_entity.pdbx_description
1 polymer ?
#
loop_
_entity_poly.entity_id
_entity_poly.type
_entity_poly.pdbx_seq_one_letter_code
_entity_poly.pdbx_strand_id
1 'polypeptide(L)'
;NGLVVRLPALRHRSDLRAVARRILLAEAPQATPAISANVMRMFERYAWPGNIRQLANVLRTAAVMAAGEGEITEAHLSDDFLEDQRDTPAATPTAAERSLEESEVALIRAAVDAAGGNISEAAKRLGISRNTIYRKLR
;
A
#
# COMPACT_ATOMS: atom_id res chain seq x y z
N ASN A 1 9.95 -25.75 27.43
CA ASN A 1 10.77 -24.52 27.55
C ASN A 1 10.78 -23.77 26.22
N GLY A 2 9.74 -22.97 25.94
CA GLY A 2 9.64 -22.18 24.71
C GLY A 2 10.31 -20.82 24.89
N LEU A 3 11.38 -20.55 24.15
CA LEU A 3 12.02 -19.24 24.08
C LEU A 3 11.10 -18.28 23.30
N VAL A 4 10.46 -17.35 24.01
CA VAL A 4 9.71 -16.24 23.40
C VAL A 4 10.73 -15.17 23.02
N VAL A 5 11.18 -15.17 21.77
CA VAL A 5 12.02 -14.10 21.23
C VAL A 5 11.13 -12.87 21.03
N ARG A 6 11.18 -11.91 21.95
CA ARG A 6 10.56 -10.60 21.77
C ARG A 6 11.40 -9.80 20.76
N LEU A 7 11.10 -9.99 19.48
CA LEU A 7 11.63 -9.13 18.43
C LEU A 7 11.14 -7.69 18.68
N PRO A 8 12.03 -6.68 18.63
CA PRO A 8 11.62 -5.30 18.76
C PRO A 8 10.66 -4.94 17.62
N ALA A 9 9.69 -4.06 17.91
CA ALA A 9 8.83 -3.51 16.87
C ALA A 9 9.68 -2.90 15.74
N LEU A 10 9.27 -3.13 14.50
CA LEU A 10 10.05 -2.80 13.31
C LEU A 10 10.45 -1.30 13.23
N ARG A 11 9.65 -0.40 13.81
CA ARG A 11 9.94 1.04 13.95
C ARG A 11 11.13 1.40 14.86
N HIS A 12 11.46 0.55 15.82
CA HIS A 12 12.57 0.80 16.75
C HIS A 12 13.89 0.20 16.23
N ARG A 13 13.87 -0.39 15.03
CA ARG A 13 15.05 -0.96 14.39
C ARG A 13 15.81 0.12 13.63
N SER A 14 17.07 0.34 14.01
CA SER A 14 17.99 1.23 13.30
C SER A 14 18.29 0.76 11.87
N ASP A 15 18.04 -0.52 11.55
CA ASP A 15 18.27 -1.12 10.23
C ASP A 15 17.03 -1.17 9.32
N LEU A 16 15.92 -0.53 9.68
CA LEU A 16 14.67 -0.55 8.90
C LEU A 16 14.87 -0.22 7.42
N ARG A 17 15.66 0.82 7.12
CA ARG A 17 15.95 1.19 5.72
C ARG A 17 16.65 0.08 4.95
N ALA A 18 17.59 -0.61 5.58
CA ALA A 18 18.33 -1.71 4.97
C ALA A 18 17.42 -2.94 4.78
N VAL A 19 16.58 -3.23 5.77
CA VAL A 19 15.56 -4.29 5.69
C VAL A 19 14.57 -4.02 4.56
N ALA A 20 14.02 -2.80 4.46
CA ALA A 20 13.08 -2.42 3.42
C ALA A 20 13.69 -2.56 2.02
N ARG A 21 14.92 -2.08 1.82
CA ARG A 21 15.64 -2.26 0.54
C ARG A 21 15.87 -3.73 0.20
N ARG A 22 16.27 -4.55 1.18
CA ARG A 22 16.54 -5.97 0.94
C ARG A 22 15.27 -6.75 0.60
N ILE A 23 14.15 -6.43 1.25
CA ILE A 23 12.85 -7.00 0.91
C ILE A 23 12.44 -6.57 -0.49
N LEU A 24 12.55 -5.28 -0.81
CA LEU A 24 12.18 -4.76 -2.12
C LEU A 24 13.00 -5.40 -3.25
N LEU A 25 14.31 -5.58 -3.05
CA LEU A 25 15.19 -6.30 -3.97
C LEU A 25 14.75 -7.75 -4.20
N ALA A 26 14.25 -8.43 -3.16
CA ALA A 26 13.75 -9.79 -3.27
C ALA A 26 12.41 -9.87 -4.02
N GLU A 27 11.54 -8.86 -3.87
CA GLU A 27 10.22 -8.82 -4.52
C GLU A 27 10.30 -8.35 -5.98
N ALA A 28 11.26 -7.48 -6.32
CA ALA A 28 11.43 -6.92 -7.67
C ALA A 28 12.90 -6.95 -8.14
N PRO A 29 13.52 -8.13 -8.33
CA PRO A 29 14.96 -8.24 -8.58
C PRO A 29 15.40 -7.71 -9.96
N GLN A 30 14.50 -7.68 -10.95
CA GLN A 30 14.83 -7.28 -12.33
C GLN A 30 14.76 -5.77 -12.56
N ALA A 31 13.98 -5.06 -11.75
CA ALA A 31 13.76 -3.62 -11.89
C ALA A 31 13.38 -3.05 -10.51
N THR A 32 14.32 -3.09 -9.56
CA THR A 32 14.07 -2.64 -8.19
C THR A 32 13.94 -1.11 -8.17
N PRO A 33 12.75 -0.55 -7.88
CA PRO A 33 12.60 0.90 -7.79
C PRO A 33 13.29 1.43 -6.54
N ALA A 34 13.72 2.70 -6.57
CA ALA A 34 14.11 3.41 -5.36
C ALA A 34 12.90 3.60 -4.44
N ILE A 35 13.11 3.79 -3.13
CA ILE A 35 12.05 4.22 -2.21
C ILE A 35 12.25 5.72 -1.98
N SER A 36 11.24 6.52 -2.29
CA SER A 36 11.31 7.97 -2.06
C SER A 36 11.53 8.28 -0.58
N ALA A 37 12.19 9.41 -0.32
CA ALA A 37 12.46 9.86 1.04
C ALA A 37 11.17 10.03 1.87
N ASN A 38 10.05 10.42 1.23
CA ASN A 38 8.76 10.56 1.92
C ASN A 38 8.22 9.21 2.40
N VAL A 39 8.18 8.22 1.51
CA VAL A 39 7.74 6.86 1.84
C VAL A 39 8.60 6.26 2.94
N MET A 40 9.91 6.47 2.90
CA MET A 40 10.80 5.98 3.95
C MET A 40 10.48 6.59 5.33
N ARG A 41 10.16 7.89 5.39
CA ARG A 41 9.72 8.54 6.64
C ARG A 41 8.39 7.98 7.14
N MET A 42 7.47 7.66 6.24
CA MET A 42 6.20 7.01 6.61
C MET A 42 6.45 5.63 7.22
N PHE A 43 7.36 4.85 6.62
CA PHE A 43 7.76 3.54 7.17
C PHE A 43 8.43 3.67 8.54
N GLU A 44 9.27 4.67 8.75
CA GLU A 44 9.93 4.90 10.06
C GLU A 44 8.95 5.29 11.17
N ARG A 45 7.86 6.00 10.83
CA ARG A 45 6.85 6.45 11.80
C ARG A 45 5.77 5.42 12.07
N TYR A 46 5.54 4.49 11.15
CA TYR A 46 4.45 3.54 11.24
C TYR A 46 4.68 2.48 12.34
N ALA A 47 3.62 2.09 13.03
CA ALA A 47 3.72 1.19 14.19
C ALA A 47 4.17 -0.24 13.81
N TRP A 48 3.90 -0.67 12.58
CA TRP A 48 4.11 -2.03 12.07
C TRP A 48 3.49 -3.13 12.95
N PRO A 49 2.16 -3.12 13.19
CA PRO A 49 1.48 -4.15 13.98
C PRO A 49 1.72 -5.57 13.44
N GLY A 50 1.92 -5.73 12.13
CA GLY A 50 2.20 -7.00 11.46
C GLY A 50 3.69 -7.29 11.17
N ASN A 51 4.63 -6.54 11.76
CA ASN A 51 6.08 -6.71 11.61
C ASN A 51 6.55 -6.72 10.12
N ILE A 52 7.58 -7.52 9.81
CA ILE A 52 8.23 -7.62 8.50
C ILE A 52 7.27 -8.12 7.41
N ARG A 53 6.30 -8.98 7.75
CA ARG A 53 5.33 -9.48 6.76
C ARG A 53 4.47 -8.36 6.21
N GLN A 54 4.05 -7.43 7.07
CA GLN A 54 3.29 -6.27 6.65
C GLN A 54 4.14 -5.34 5.77
N LEU A 55 5.39 -5.06 6.16
CA LEU A 55 6.32 -4.29 5.34
C LEU A 55 6.53 -4.95 3.96
N ALA A 56 6.71 -6.27 3.91
CA ALA A 56 6.87 -6.99 2.65
C ALA A 56 5.63 -6.93 1.76
N ASN A 57 4.43 -7.04 2.34
CA ASN A 57 3.19 -6.90 1.58
C ASN A 57 3.04 -5.48 1.00
N VAL A 58 3.30 -4.45 1.81
CA VAL A 58 3.26 -3.04 1.36
C VAL A 58 4.27 -2.82 0.23
N LEU A 59 5.51 -3.30 0.40
CA LEU A 59 6.57 -3.17 -0.62
C LEU A 59 6.27 -3.95 -1.89
N ARG A 60 5.70 -5.16 -1.81
CA ARG A 60 5.29 -5.95 -2.98
C ARG A 60 4.23 -5.22 -3.79
N THR A 61 3.17 -4.74 -3.15
CA THR A 61 2.12 -3.96 -3.81
C THR A 61 2.72 -2.69 -4.42
N ALA A 62 3.54 -1.97 -3.67
CA ALA A 62 4.16 -0.74 -4.15
C ALA A 62 5.10 -0.95 -5.34
N ALA A 63 5.86 -2.06 -5.37
CA ALA A 63 6.71 -2.42 -6.49
C ALA A 63 5.90 -2.71 -7.76
N VAL A 64 4.75 -3.38 -7.63
CA VAL A 64 3.83 -3.62 -8.75
C VAL A 64 3.22 -2.32 -9.25
N MET A 65 2.79 -1.43 -8.34
CA MET A 65 2.18 -0.14 -8.70
C MET A 65 3.19 0.81 -9.36
N ALA A 66 4.45 0.74 -8.92
CA ALA A 66 5.56 1.49 -9.48
C ALA A 66 6.19 0.80 -10.70
N ALA A 67 5.59 -0.27 -11.25
CA ALA A 67 6.18 -0.99 -12.38
C ALA A 67 6.35 -0.06 -13.59
N GLY A 68 7.57 0.01 -14.12
CA GLY A 68 7.94 0.96 -15.18
C GLY A 68 8.34 2.35 -14.67
N GLU A 69 8.30 2.58 -13.36
CA GLU A 69 8.75 3.81 -12.69
C GLU A 69 10.04 3.54 -11.90
N GLY A 70 10.91 4.55 -11.80
CA GLY A 70 12.19 4.42 -11.09
C GLY A 70 12.08 4.54 -9.58
N GLU A 71 10.93 4.96 -9.04
CA GLU A 71 10.77 5.31 -7.63
C GLU A 71 9.37 4.97 -7.08
N ILE A 72 9.33 4.41 -5.87
CA ILE A 72 8.14 4.24 -5.05
C ILE A 72 7.84 5.56 -4.34
N THR A 73 6.72 6.16 -4.71
CA THR A 73 6.14 7.33 -4.05
C THR A 73 4.89 6.94 -3.25
N GLU A 74 4.28 7.89 -2.56
CA GLU A 74 3.05 7.67 -1.80
C GLU A 74 1.91 7.13 -2.68
N ALA A 75 1.87 7.52 -3.96
CA ALA A 75 0.87 7.07 -4.93
C ALA A 75 0.94 5.56 -5.24
N HIS A 76 2.03 4.89 -4.84
CA HIS A 76 2.22 3.45 -5.02
C HIS A 76 1.87 2.64 -3.76
N LEU A 77 1.70 3.31 -2.62
CA LEU A 77 1.36 2.64 -1.37
C LEU A 77 -0.12 2.23 -1.36
N SER A 78 -0.43 1.13 -0.66
CA SER A 78 -1.81 0.68 -0.44
C SER A 78 -2.59 1.65 0.42
N ASP A 79 -3.84 1.94 0.05
CA ASP A 79 -4.71 2.82 0.84
C ASP A 79 -4.88 2.31 2.27
N ASP A 80 -4.97 0.99 2.52
CA ASP A 80 -5.00 0.41 3.87
C ASP A 80 -3.79 0.86 4.72
N PHE A 81 -2.61 0.97 4.10
CA PHE A 81 -1.40 1.46 4.79
C PHE A 81 -1.49 2.97 5.04
N LEU A 82 -2.08 3.73 4.10
CA LEU A 82 -2.28 5.17 4.24
C LEU A 82 -3.39 5.51 5.26
N GLU A 83 -4.45 4.70 5.33
CA GLU A 83 -5.54 4.76 6.31
C GLU A 83 -5.02 4.40 7.69
N ASP A 84 -4.30 3.28 7.85
CA ASP A 84 -3.67 2.93 9.13
C ASP A 84 -2.60 3.95 9.59
N GLN A 85 -1.97 4.68 8.65
CA GLN A 85 -1.08 5.79 8.98
C GLN A 85 -1.84 7.01 9.52
N ARG A 86 -3.07 7.23 9.03
CA ARG A 86 -3.95 8.33 9.41
C ARG A 86 -4.73 8.03 10.69
N ASP A 87 -5.06 6.77 10.95
CA ASP A 87 -5.94 6.36 12.05
C ASP A 87 -5.22 5.67 13.22
N THR A 88 -5.43 6.25 14.41
CA THR A 88 -5.37 5.57 15.70
C THR A 88 -6.76 4.92 15.94
N PRO A 89 -6.85 3.73 16.57
CA PRO A 89 -7.63 2.59 16.08
C PRO A 89 -9.11 2.88 15.72
N ALA A 90 -9.51 2.38 14.55
CA ALA A 90 -10.80 2.63 13.89
C ALA A 90 -12.00 1.92 14.52
N ALA A 91 -13.13 2.62 14.49
CA ALA A 91 -14.47 2.14 14.81
C ALA A 91 -15.06 1.29 13.65
N THR A 92 -16.10 0.52 13.95
CA THR A 92 -16.76 -0.40 13.01
C THR A 92 -17.67 0.35 12.01
N PRO A 93 -17.64 0.02 10.71
CA PRO A 93 -18.45 0.73 9.70
C PRO A 93 -19.96 0.46 9.81
N THR A 94 -20.72 1.54 9.65
CA THR A 94 -22.19 1.63 9.64
C THR A 94 -22.81 1.11 8.35
N ALA A 95 -24.14 0.95 8.31
CA ALA A 95 -24.86 0.48 7.13
C ALA A 95 -24.86 1.48 5.96
N ALA A 96 -24.79 2.78 6.23
CA ALA A 96 -24.72 3.82 5.21
C ALA A 96 -23.36 3.79 4.47
N GLU A 97 -22.28 3.53 5.19
CA GLU A 97 -20.93 3.41 4.62
C GLU A 97 -20.81 2.21 3.68
N ARG A 98 -21.50 1.10 3.96
CA ARG A 98 -21.57 -0.06 3.05
C ARG A 98 -22.29 0.24 1.74
N SER A 99 -23.39 0.98 1.77
CA SER A 99 -24.13 1.34 0.55
C SER A 99 -23.36 2.33 -0.32
N LEU A 100 -22.63 3.25 0.31
CA LEU A 100 -21.70 4.16 -0.41
C LEU A 100 -20.57 3.37 -1.08
N GLU A 101 -20.02 2.38 -0.38
CA GLU A 101 -18.97 1.51 -0.93
C GLU A 101 -19.46 0.73 -2.16
N GLU A 102 -20.66 0.15 -2.13
CA GLU A 102 -21.24 -0.54 -3.29
C GLU A 102 -21.41 0.39 -4.50
N SER A 103 -21.87 1.62 -4.25
CA SER A 103 -22.04 2.65 -5.29
C SER A 103 -20.69 3.09 -5.87
N GLU A 104 -19.67 3.22 -5.02
CA GLU A 104 -18.29 3.54 -5.42
C GLU A 104 -17.68 2.44 -6.30
N VAL A 105 -17.86 1.16 -5.92
CA VAL A 105 -17.39 0.03 -6.74
C VAL A 105 -18.07 0.02 -8.12
N ALA A 106 -19.37 0.34 -8.20
CA ALA A 106 -20.09 0.42 -9.47
C ALA A 106 -19.52 1.53 -10.38
N LEU A 107 -19.22 2.71 -9.82
CA LEU A 107 -18.59 3.81 -10.55
C LEU A 107 -17.18 3.45 -11.05
N ILE A 108 -16.39 2.77 -10.22
CA ILE A 108 -15.05 2.32 -10.58
C ILE A 108 -15.10 1.32 -11.73
N ARG A 109 -16.02 0.34 -11.68
CA ARG A 109 -16.22 -0.62 -12.78
C ARG A 109 -16.59 0.07 -14.08
N ALA A 110 -17.57 0.97 -14.06
CA ALA A 110 -18.00 1.71 -15.24
C ALA A 110 -16.86 2.56 -15.85
N ALA A 111 -16.03 3.19 -15.01
CA ALA A 111 -14.89 3.96 -15.49
C ALA A 111 -13.80 3.09 -16.13
N VAL A 112 -13.55 1.90 -15.57
CA VAL A 112 -12.59 0.93 -16.14
C VAL A 112 -13.11 0.39 -17.48
N ASP A 113 -14.39 0.05 -17.58
CA ASP A 113 -15.01 -0.39 -18.83
C ASP A 113 -14.95 0.70 -19.90
N ALA A 114 -15.29 1.95 -19.55
CA ALA A 114 -15.19 3.10 -20.45
C ALA A 114 -13.75 3.47 -20.85
N ALA A 115 -12.75 3.02 -20.08
CA ALA A 115 -11.33 3.16 -20.40
C ALA A 115 -10.77 1.93 -21.14
N GLY A 116 -11.60 0.94 -21.50
CA GLY A 116 -11.18 -0.28 -22.17
C GLY A 116 -10.23 -1.14 -21.33
N GLY A 117 -10.40 -1.14 -20.01
CA GLY A 117 -9.52 -1.84 -19.07
C GLY A 117 -8.26 -1.08 -18.68
N ASN A 118 -8.03 0.13 -19.20
CA ASN A 118 -6.87 0.93 -18.83
C ASN A 118 -7.05 1.59 -17.45
N ILE A 119 -6.46 0.95 -16.43
CA ILE A 119 -6.55 1.40 -15.03
C ILE A 119 -5.97 2.80 -14.83
N SER A 120 -4.88 3.16 -15.51
CA SER A 120 -4.27 4.48 -15.43
C SER A 120 -5.20 5.58 -15.95
N GLU A 121 -5.93 5.29 -17.02
CA GLU A 121 -6.89 6.23 -17.61
C GLU A 121 -8.18 6.32 -16.76
N ALA A 122 -8.70 5.20 -16.27
CA ALA A 122 -9.83 5.17 -15.34
C ALA A 122 -9.54 5.94 -14.05
N ALA A 123 -8.34 5.77 -13.49
CA ALA A 123 -7.86 6.48 -12.30
C ALA A 123 -7.85 8.01 -12.53
N LYS A 124 -7.30 8.46 -13.65
CA LYS A 124 -7.28 9.88 -14.04
C LYS A 124 -8.68 10.45 -14.19
N ARG A 125 -9.60 9.73 -14.83
CA ARG A 125 -10.99 10.17 -15.04
C ARG A 125 -11.76 10.32 -13.72
N LEU A 126 -11.52 9.42 -12.78
CA LEU A 126 -12.16 9.44 -11.47
C LEU A 126 -11.45 10.34 -10.44
N GLY A 127 -10.26 10.85 -10.75
CA GLY A 127 -9.46 11.64 -9.80
C GLY A 127 -8.95 10.82 -8.60
N ILE A 128 -8.85 9.49 -8.75
CA ILE A 128 -8.38 8.57 -7.70
C ILE A 128 -7.10 7.85 -8.14
N SER A 129 -6.43 7.17 -7.22
CA SER A 129 -5.21 6.43 -7.55
C SER A 129 -5.52 5.12 -8.31
N ARG A 130 -4.57 4.63 -9.11
CA ARG A 130 -4.64 3.29 -9.72
C ARG A 130 -4.84 2.19 -8.68
N ASN A 131 -4.25 2.35 -7.51
CA ASN A 131 -4.31 1.39 -6.43
C ASN A 131 -5.71 1.30 -5.79
N THR A 132 -6.38 2.46 -5.65
CA THR A 132 -7.78 2.53 -5.20
C THR A 132 -8.68 1.71 -6.12
N ILE A 133 -8.45 1.77 -7.43
CA ILE A 133 -9.16 0.95 -8.41
C ILE A 133 -8.85 -0.55 -8.21
N TYR A 134 -7.57 -0.93 -8.13
CA TYR A 134 -7.19 -2.34 -7.96
C TYR A 134 -7.77 -2.97 -6.68
N ARG A 135 -7.88 -2.22 -5.57
CA ARG A 135 -8.50 -2.72 -4.33
C ARG A 135 -10.00 -2.93 -4.48
N LYS A 136 -10.73 -1.95 -5.03
CA LYS A 136 -12.20 -1.99 -5.16
C LYS A 136 -12.67 -3.03 -6.17
N LEU A 137 -11.77 -3.52 -7.03
CA LEU A 137 -12.04 -4.56 -8.03
C LEU A 137 -11.55 -5.97 -7.64
N ARG A 138 -10.82 -6.11 -6.52
CA ARG A 138 -10.36 -7.40 -6.00
C ARG A 138 -11.45 -8.09 -5.19
#